data_AF-A0A6A4GTZ6-F1
#
_entry.id   AF-A0A6A4GTZ6-F1
#
_cell.length_a   1.000
_cell.length_b   1.000
_cell.length_c   1.000
_cell.angle_alpha   90.00
_cell.angle_beta   90.00
_cell.angle_gamma   90.00
#
_symmetry.space_group_name_H-M   'P 1'
#
loop_
_entity.id
_entity.type
_entity.pdbx_description
1 polymer ?
#
loop_
_entity_poly.entity_id
_entity_poly.type
_entity_poly.pdbx_seq_one_letter_code
_entity_poly.pdbx_strand_id
1 'polypeptide(L)'
;TVDTTEENKADIKKNHANSAAGLDQVHYKDIIAMDSELLNKLINDYRAVGLESCMLKFVTLLIMKRFVNWAKARKIIPPPQNGFRKGYRTNNNTFILRAAMEKAKFMGKTLWVASIDITNAFPSVDRSTLWQKLQELGASGKLLD
;
A
#
# COMPACT_ATOMS: atom_id res chain seq x y z
N THR A 1 -17.07 7.58 -3.02
CA THR A 1 -17.62 8.48 -1.99
C THR A 1 -19.05 8.05 -1.71
N VAL A 2 -19.69 8.59 -0.67
CA VAL A 2 -21.10 8.27 -0.37
C VAL A 2 -22.00 8.58 -1.57
N ASP A 3 -21.78 9.70 -2.25
CA ASP A 3 -22.51 10.09 -3.47
C ASP A 3 -22.41 9.04 -4.58
N THR A 4 -21.19 8.57 -4.88
CA THR A 4 -20.98 7.49 -5.86
C THR A 4 -21.62 6.17 -5.41
N THR A 5 -21.70 5.90 -4.10
CA THR A 5 -22.36 4.70 -3.57
C THR A 5 -23.87 4.79 -3.80
N GLU A 6 -24.48 5.95 -3.57
CA GLU A 6 -25.91 6.19 -3.82
C GLU A 6 -26.27 6.12 -5.31
N GLU A 7 -25.45 6.72 -6.17
CA GLU A 7 -25.62 6.64 -7.63
C GLU A 7 -25.62 5.18 -8.12
N ASN A 8 -24.68 4.36 -7.63
CA ASN A 8 -24.62 2.95 -7.98
C ASN A 8 -25.82 2.16 -7.42
N LYS A 9 -26.28 2.47 -6.20
CA LYS A 9 -27.50 1.84 -5.64
C LYS A 9 -28.72 2.15 -6.48
N ALA A 10 -28.86 3.39 -6.96
CA ALA A 10 -29.95 3.80 -7.84
C ALA A 10 -29.93 3.06 -9.18
N ASP A 11 -28.75 2.90 -9.78
CA ASP A 11 -28.59 2.16 -11.04
C ASP A 11 -28.92 0.67 -10.89
N ILE A 12 -28.39 0.02 -9.84
CA ILE A 12 -28.67 -1.39 -9.54
C ILE A 12 -30.17 -1.58 -9.26
N LYS A 13 -30.81 -0.65 -8.54
CA LYS A 13 -32.26 -0.72 -8.28
C LYS A 13 -33.09 -0.71 -9.56
N LYS A 14 -32.63 0.01 -10.59
CA LYS A 14 -33.31 0.12 -11.88
C LYS A 14 -33.07 -1.10 -12.78
N ASN A 15 -31.83 -1.59 -12.83
CA ASN A 15 -31.41 -2.53 -13.88
C ASN A 15 -31.16 -3.96 -13.37
N HIS A 16 -30.86 -4.14 -12.07
CA HIS A 16 -30.26 -5.39 -11.55
C HIS A 16 -30.85 -5.88 -10.22
N ALA A 17 -31.89 -5.24 -9.69
CA ALA A 17 -32.44 -5.49 -8.35
C ALA A 17 -32.81 -6.96 -8.08
N ASN A 18 -33.23 -7.69 -9.12
CA ASN A 18 -33.69 -9.09 -9.04
C ASN A 18 -32.66 -10.11 -9.57
N SER A 19 -31.39 -9.72 -9.71
CA SER A 19 -30.36 -10.67 -10.14
C SER A 19 -30.19 -11.79 -9.11
N ALA A 20 -29.84 -12.99 -9.59
CA ALA A 20 -29.58 -14.14 -8.72
C ALA A 20 -28.43 -13.85 -7.75
N ALA A 21 -28.51 -14.39 -6.53
CA ALA A 21 -27.43 -14.31 -5.56
C ALA A 21 -26.27 -15.25 -5.93
N GLY A 22 -25.07 -14.90 -5.47
CA GLY A 22 -23.89 -15.75 -5.56
C GLY A 22 -23.90 -16.88 -4.51
N LEU A 23 -22.78 -17.59 -4.41
CA LEU A 23 -22.57 -18.67 -3.42
C LEU A 23 -22.69 -18.18 -1.96
N ASP A 24 -22.44 -16.88 -1.75
CA ASP A 24 -22.55 -16.19 -0.46
C ASP A 24 -24.01 -15.83 -0.10
N GLN A 25 -24.96 -16.06 -1.00
CA GLN A 25 -26.39 -15.79 -0.85
C GLN A 25 -26.72 -14.32 -0.55
N VAL A 26 -25.82 -13.39 -0.89
CA VAL A 26 -26.06 -11.95 -0.75
C VAL A 26 -26.80 -11.45 -1.97
N HIS A 27 -27.98 -10.85 -1.79
CA HIS A 27 -28.75 -10.27 -2.89
C HIS A 27 -28.50 -8.77 -3.02
N TYR A 28 -28.63 -8.23 -4.24
CA TYR A 28 -28.52 -6.78 -4.47
C TYR A 28 -29.54 -5.94 -3.67
N LYS A 29 -30.74 -6.48 -3.43
CA LYS A 29 -31.74 -5.84 -2.55
C LYS A 29 -31.21 -5.61 -1.13
N ASP A 30 -30.38 -6.52 -0.62
CA ASP A 30 -29.83 -6.43 0.74
C ASP A 30 -28.75 -5.34 0.77
N ILE A 31 -27.93 -5.24 -0.27
CA ILE A 31 -26.90 -4.19 -0.44
C ILE A 31 -27.53 -2.80 -0.62
N ILE A 32 -28.60 -2.70 -1.40
CA ILE A 32 -29.32 -1.43 -1.61
C ILE A 32 -29.93 -0.92 -0.30
N ALA A 33 -30.45 -1.83 0.54
CA ALA A 33 -31.08 -1.49 1.81
C ALA A 33 -30.08 -1.10 2.92
N MET A 34 -28.79 -1.42 2.76
CA MET A 34 -27.76 -1.01 3.71
C MET A 34 -27.62 0.51 3.76
N ASP A 35 -27.21 1.05 4.90
CA ASP A 35 -26.82 2.45 5.01
C ASP A 35 -25.58 2.75 4.13
N SER A 36 -25.60 3.85 3.40
CA SER A 36 -24.54 4.17 2.45
C SER A 36 -23.27 4.69 3.10
N GLU A 37 -23.35 5.36 4.25
CA GLU A 37 -22.15 5.74 5.00
C GLU A 37 -21.44 4.49 5.54
N LEU A 38 -22.21 3.57 6.12
CA LEU A 38 -21.71 2.30 6.65
C LEU A 38 -21.14 1.41 5.54
N LEU A 39 -21.83 1.31 4.40
CA LEU A 39 -21.35 0.55 3.24
C LEU A 39 -20.08 1.17 2.66
N ASN A 40 -20.01 2.51 2.54
CA ASN A 40 -18.82 3.18 2.05
C ASN A 40 -17.63 2.97 2.99
N LYS A 41 -17.86 3.06 4.31
CA LYS A 41 -16.85 2.75 5.32
C LYS A 41 -16.34 1.32 5.20
N LEU A 42 -17.24 0.35 5.12
CA LEU A 42 -16.91 -1.07 4.97
C LEU A 42 -16.00 -1.30 3.76
N ILE A 43 -16.36 -0.73 2.60
CA ILE A 43 -15.58 -0.86 1.36
C ILE A 43 -14.17 -0.27 1.50
N ASN A 44 -14.04 0.87 2.17
CA ASN A 44 -12.74 1.53 2.34
C ASN A 44 -11.84 0.83 3.37
N ASP A 45 -12.42 0.04 4.29
CA ASP A 45 -11.67 -0.75 5.27
C ASP A 45 -11.10 -2.05 4.66
N TYR A 46 -11.58 -2.47 3.48
CA TYR A 46 -11.03 -3.62 2.77
C TYR A 46 -9.74 -3.27 2.02
N ARG A 47 -8.69 -4.03 2.30
CA ARG A 47 -7.44 -4.00 1.52
C ARG A 47 -7.53 -5.00 0.38
N ALA A 48 -7.69 -4.50 -0.85
CA ALA A 48 -7.62 -5.34 -2.04
C ALA A 48 -6.24 -5.99 -2.17
N VAL A 49 -6.21 -7.30 -2.43
CA VAL A 49 -4.99 -8.06 -2.74
C VAL A 49 -5.13 -8.62 -4.15
N GLY A 50 -4.31 -8.12 -5.08
CA GLY A 50 -4.23 -8.64 -6.44
C GLY A 50 -3.44 -9.95 -6.47
N LEU A 51 -4.05 -11.03 -6.98
CA LEU A 51 -3.37 -12.32 -7.13
C LEU A 51 -2.86 -12.48 -8.56
N GLU A 52 -1.56 -12.27 -8.73
CA GLU A 52 -0.93 -12.36 -10.05
C GLU A 52 -0.67 -13.81 -10.48
N SER A 53 -0.55 -14.02 -11.80
CA SER A 53 -0.14 -15.31 -12.38
C SER A 53 1.27 -15.70 -11.92
N CYS A 54 1.54 -17.01 -11.84
CA CYS A 54 2.86 -17.51 -11.43
C CYS A 54 3.98 -17.01 -12.35
N MET A 55 3.71 -16.92 -13.67
CA MET A 55 4.66 -16.40 -14.64
C MET A 55 4.98 -14.93 -14.37
N LEU A 56 3.97 -14.10 -14.12
CA LEU A 56 4.17 -12.68 -13.82
C LEU A 56 4.92 -12.48 -12.50
N LYS A 57 4.62 -13.28 -11.46
CA LYS A 57 5.38 -13.28 -10.19
C LYS A 57 6.85 -13.63 -10.41
N PHE A 58 7.13 -14.58 -11.30
CA PHE A 58 8.51 -14.95 -11.62
C PHE A 58 9.26 -13.81 -12.32
N VAL A 59 8.65 -13.18 -13.33
CA VAL A 59 9.26 -12.04 -14.04
C VAL A 59 9.48 -10.86 -13.09
N THR A 60 8.49 -10.51 -12.28
CA THR A 60 8.61 -9.41 -11.30
C THR A 60 9.66 -9.70 -10.23
N LEU A 61 9.84 -10.97 -9.81
CA LEU A 61 10.93 -11.38 -8.91
C LEU A 61 12.31 -11.14 -9.54
N LEU A 62 12.48 -11.41 -10.83
CA LEU A 62 13.74 -11.14 -11.54
C LEU A 62 14.03 -9.62 -11.58
N ILE A 63 13.02 -8.82 -11.93
CA ILE A 63 13.12 -7.35 -11.95
C ILE A 63 13.48 -6.83 -10.54
N MET A 64 12.76 -7.28 -9.51
CA MET A 64 13.02 -6.90 -8.12
C MET A 64 14.46 -7.21 -7.71
N LYS A 65 15.00 -8.39 -8.05
CA LYS A 65 16.40 -8.76 -7.74
C LYS A 65 17.40 -7.80 -8.40
N ARG A 66 17.17 -7.40 -9.66
CA ARG A 66 18.02 -6.42 -10.36
C ARG A 66 18.02 -5.07 -9.65
N PHE A 67 16.83 -4.56 -9.30
CA PHE A 67 16.68 -3.30 -8.57
C PHE A 67 17.33 -3.34 -7.18
N VAL A 68 17.16 -4.43 -6.43
CA VAL A 68 17.79 -4.59 -5.12
C VAL A 68 19.32 -4.56 -5.23
N ASN A 69 19.89 -5.23 -6.23
CA ASN A 69 21.33 -5.25 -6.44
C ASN A 69 21.86 -3.86 -6.85
N TRP A 70 21.17 -3.18 -7.76
CA TRP A 70 21.49 -1.81 -8.16
C TRP A 70 21.44 -0.84 -6.98
N ALA A 71 20.35 -0.86 -6.20
CA ALA A 71 20.17 0.02 -5.05
C ALA A 71 21.22 -0.22 -3.96
N LYS A 72 21.64 -1.48 -3.76
CA LYS A 72 22.73 -1.84 -2.83
C LYS A 72 24.08 -1.34 -3.33
N ALA A 73 24.42 -1.57 -4.59
CA ALA A 73 25.69 -1.16 -5.18
C ALA A 73 25.89 0.36 -5.10
N ARG A 74 24.82 1.12 -5.32
CA ARG A 74 24.81 2.59 -5.24
C ARG A 74 24.52 3.15 -3.84
N LYS A 75 24.30 2.29 -2.84
CA LYS A 75 23.96 2.68 -1.46
C LYS A 75 22.76 3.66 -1.37
N ILE A 76 21.75 3.47 -2.22
CA ILE A 76 20.58 4.36 -2.31
C ILE A 76 19.71 4.30 -1.04
N ILE A 77 19.57 3.10 -0.47
CA ILE A 77 18.66 2.87 0.66
C ILE A 77 19.38 3.17 1.99
N PRO A 78 18.91 4.15 2.79
CA PRO A 78 19.58 4.54 4.02
C PRO A 78 19.47 3.43 5.09
N PRO A 79 20.42 3.35 6.04
CA PRO A 79 20.42 2.31 7.08
C PRO A 79 19.15 2.21 7.94
N PRO A 80 18.44 3.30 8.29
CA PRO A 80 17.19 3.23 9.06
C PRO A 80 16.01 2.63 8.28
N GLN A 81 16.10 2.53 6.94
CA GLN A 81 15.04 1.96 6.12
C GLN A 81 15.12 0.42 6.14
N ASN A 82 14.23 -0.16 6.93
CA ASN A 82 14.23 -1.59 7.26
C ASN A 82 13.14 -2.39 6.54
N GLY A 83 12.03 -1.75 6.15
CA GLY A 83 10.91 -2.40 5.49
C GLY A 83 11.32 -3.08 4.19
N PHE A 84 10.81 -4.29 3.95
CA PHE A 84 11.02 -5.07 2.73
C PHE A 84 12.50 -5.29 2.33
N ARG A 85 13.42 -5.20 3.29
CA ARG A 85 14.86 -5.31 3.05
C ARG A 85 15.42 -6.62 3.60
N LYS A 86 16.05 -7.42 2.74
CA LYS A 86 16.68 -8.70 3.16
C LYS A 86 17.70 -8.46 4.28
N GLY A 87 17.57 -9.22 5.36
CA GLY A 87 18.45 -9.14 6.54
C GLY A 87 18.04 -8.12 7.59
N TYR A 88 16.98 -7.34 7.34
CA TYR A 88 16.44 -6.37 8.30
C TYR A 88 15.12 -6.88 8.89
N ARG A 89 14.82 -6.45 10.12
CA ARG A 89 13.61 -6.84 10.86
C ARG A 89 12.91 -5.59 11.39
N THR A 90 11.61 -5.70 11.62
CA THR A 90 10.77 -4.62 12.20
C THR A 90 11.29 -4.17 13.57
N ASN A 91 11.79 -5.10 14.38
CA ASN A 91 12.35 -4.83 15.71
C ASN A 91 13.50 -3.82 15.71
N ASN A 92 14.23 -3.68 14.60
CA ASN A 92 15.33 -2.72 14.49
C ASN A 92 14.82 -1.28 14.68
N ASN A 93 13.67 -0.93 14.10
CA ASN A 93 13.10 0.41 14.23
C ASN A 93 12.65 0.70 15.67
N THR A 94 12.01 -0.28 16.31
CA THR A 94 11.59 -0.17 17.72
C THR A 94 12.81 0.02 18.63
N PHE A 95 13.89 -0.71 18.38
CA PHE A 95 15.13 -0.56 19.13
C PHE A 95 15.77 0.83 18.92
N ILE A 96 15.82 1.33 17.69
CA ILE A 96 16.31 2.69 17.39
C ILE A 96 15.50 3.74 18.15
N LEU A 97 14.17 3.63 18.14
CA LEU A 97 13.29 4.55 18.86
C LEU A 97 13.53 4.47 20.38
N ARG A 98 13.65 3.26 20.92
CA ARG A 98 13.93 3.04 22.35
C ARG A 98 15.26 3.66 22.76
N ALA A 99 16.31 3.44 21.98
CA ALA A 99 17.63 4.03 22.24
C ALA A 99 17.59 5.57 22.17
N ALA A 100 16.82 6.14 21.25
CA ALA A 100 16.61 7.59 21.17
C ALA A 100 15.90 8.14 22.42
N MET A 101 14.87 7.45 22.91
CA MET A 101 14.16 7.80 24.15
C MET A 101 15.08 7.78 25.37
N GLU A 102 15.88 6.72 25.51
CA GLU A 102 16.84 6.59 26.62
C GLU A 102 17.92 7.68 26.58
N LYS A 103 18.45 7.98 25.40
CA LYS A 103 19.42 9.08 25.21
C LYS A 103 18.82 10.43 25.57
N ALA A 104 17.59 10.72 25.12
CA ALA A 104 16.92 11.98 25.42
C ALA A 104 16.69 12.13 26.94
N LYS A 105 16.23 11.06 27.60
CA LYS A 105 16.06 11.01 29.06
C LYS A 105 17.39 11.26 29.79
N PHE A 106 18.47 10.60 29.37
CA PHE A 106 19.80 10.78 29.95
C PHE A 106 20.30 12.23 29.82
N MET A 107 20.03 12.87 28.69
CA MET A 107 20.43 14.26 28.43
C MET A 107 19.49 15.31 29.05
N GLY A 108 18.41 14.89 29.73
CA GLY A 108 17.37 15.81 30.23
C GLY A 108 16.64 16.57 29.12
N LYS A 109 16.57 16.02 27.91
CA LYS A 109 15.93 16.64 26.74
C LYS A 109 14.62 15.95 26.40
N THR A 110 13.66 16.72 25.90
CA THR A 110 12.40 16.19 25.35
C THR A 110 12.65 15.60 23.95
N LEU A 111 12.20 14.37 23.72
CA LEU A 111 12.16 13.76 22.40
C LEU A 111 10.76 13.93 21.79
N TRP A 112 10.68 14.61 20.65
CA TRP A 112 9.46 14.72 19.85
C TRP A 112 9.44 13.62 18.79
N VAL A 113 8.31 12.93 18.66
CA VAL A 113 8.14 11.82 17.70
C VAL A 113 6.89 12.07 16.86
N ALA A 114 7.02 11.97 15.54
CA ALA A 114 5.91 11.99 14.60
C ALA A 114 5.78 10.61 13.97
N SER A 115 4.58 10.03 14.03
CA SER A 115 4.22 8.82 13.30
C SER A 115 3.39 9.21 12.09
N ILE A 116 3.94 8.99 10.89
CA ILE A 116 3.30 9.33 9.62
C ILE A 116 2.99 8.02 8.90
N ASP A 117 1.73 7.83 8.52
CA ASP A 117 1.28 6.70 7.71
C ASP A 117 0.67 7.22 6.40
N ILE A 118 0.95 6.53 5.29
CA ILE A 118 0.52 6.94 3.96
C ILE A 118 -0.72 6.12 3.58
N THR A 119 -1.86 6.78 3.45
CA THR A 119 -3.10 6.15 2.99
C THR A 119 -2.93 5.55 1.59
N ASN A 120 -3.27 4.28 1.43
CA ASN A 120 -3.26 3.57 0.15
C ASN A 120 -1.94 3.71 -0.64
N ALA A 121 -0.80 3.52 0.03
CA ALA A 121 0.53 3.79 -0.52
C ALA A 121 0.85 3.14 -1.88
N PHE A 122 0.26 1.99 -2.26
CA PHE A 122 0.49 1.41 -3.58
C PHE A 122 -0.40 2.04 -4.68
N PRO A 123 -1.74 2.15 -4.48
CA PRO A 123 -2.58 2.88 -5.44
C PRO A 123 -2.26 4.36 -5.59
N SER A 124 -1.77 5.03 -4.54
CA SER A 124 -1.58 6.49 -4.54
C SER A 124 -0.28 6.98 -5.18
N VAL A 125 0.60 6.06 -5.62
CA VAL A 125 1.87 6.43 -6.25
C VAL A 125 1.65 6.92 -7.67
N ASP A 126 2.04 8.18 -7.93
CA ASP A 126 2.18 8.68 -9.30
C ASP A 126 3.35 7.98 -10.01
N ARG A 127 3.01 7.18 -11.03
CA ARG A 127 3.97 6.33 -11.74
C ARG A 127 4.97 7.16 -12.53
N SER A 128 4.54 8.28 -13.11
CA SER A 128 5.40 9.17 -13.90
C SER A 128 6.53 9.74 -13.04
N THR A 129 6.17 10.29 -11.87
CA THR A 129 7.13 10.80 -10.89
C THR A 129 8.06 9.71 -10.37
N LEU A 130 7.55 8.50 -10.10
CA LEU A 130 8.37 7.38 -9.66
C LEU A 130 9.45 7.04 -10.71
N TRP A 131 9.06 6.93 -11.99
CA TRP A 131 10.00 6.61 -13.05
C TRP A 131 11.04 7.70 -13.26
N GLN A 132 10.62 8.97 -13.22
CA GLN A 132 11.54 10.09 -13.30
C GLN A 132 12.57 10.04 -12.17
N LYS A 133 12.13 9.84 -10.91
CA LYS A 133 13.05 9.73 -9.76
C LYS A 133 14.03 8.56 -9.89
N LEU A 134 13.56 7.42 -10.39
CA LEU A 134 14.43 6.26 -10.62
C LEU A 134 15.50 6.58 -11.67
N GLN A 135 15.13 7.25 -12.76
CA GLN A 135 16.06 7.69 -13.81
C GLN A 135 17.10 8.69 -13.26
N GLU A 136 16.67 9.68 -12.49
CA GLU A 136 17.55 10.67 -11.84
C GLU A 136 18.54 10.00 -10.86
N LEU A 137 18.12 8.94 -10.16
CA LEU A 137 19.01 8.13 -9.32
C LEU A 137 19.95 7.21 -10.14
N GLY A 138 19.76 7.16 -11.45
CA GLY A 138 20.54 6.39 -12.42
C GLY A 138 20.14 4.92 -12.51
N ALA A 139 18.86 4.60 -12.30
CA ALA A 139 18.26 3.38 -12.83
C ALA A 139 17.94 3.64 -14.31
N SER A 140 18.61 2.96 -15.23
CA SER A 140 18.40 3.13 -16.68
C SER A 140 18.78 1.87 -17.47
N GLY A 141 18.51 1.87 -18.77
CA GLY A 141 18.78 0.73 -19.67
C GLY A 141 17.94 -0.49 -19.31
N LYS A 142 18.52 -1.70 -19.36
CA LYS A 142 17.88 -3.01 -19.07
C LYS A 142 17.23 -3.17 -17.68
N LEU A 143 17.29 -2.14 -16.84
CA LEU A 143 16.59 -2.06 -15.56
C LEU A 143 15.20 -1.42 -15.71
N LEU A 144 15.02 -0.55 -16.71
CA LEU A 144 13.78 0.17 -17.05
C LEU A 144 13.22 -0.19 -18.45
N ASP A 145 14.08 -0.63 -19.38
CA ASP A 145 13.74 -1.13 -20.72
C ASP A 145 13.39 -2.63 -20.73
#